data_AF-A0A962C6R1-F1
#
_entry.id   AF-A0A962C6R1-F1
#
_cell.length_a   1.000
_cell.length_b   1.000
_cell.length_c   1.000
_cell.angle_alpha   90.00
_cell.angle_beta   90.00
_cell.angle_gamma   90.00
#
_symmetry.space_group_name_H-M   'P 1'
#
loop_
_entity.id
_entity.type
_entity.pdbx_description
1 polymer ?
#
loop_
_entity_poly.entity_id
_entity_poly.type
_entity_poly.pdbx_seq_one_letter_code
_entity_poly.pdbx_strand_id
1 'polypeptide(L)'
;MIRAALAIAIASGFFGLVAAAPARAGPCSGALGLSSENIYRGISQSEGRASAFGDLHCALAQDWFVGLGANAIRAPSGRSDTQLTAYLDRRWRLDEDWSAKLGLIHYEPLRAGNRAGFQYDELNAALGWRGRWLLAFAWAPRVGNAYIGDPAGYNGWMRIETTWRQPLGAGFSMDLGLGHAHPSGTPPHDYRY
;
A
#
# COMPACT_ATOMS: atom_id res chain seq x y z
N MET A 1 18.20 30.68 -18.74
CA MET A 1 18.03 30.16 -17.37
C MET A 1 17.00 31.02 -16.66
N ILE A 2 15.76 30.54 -16.51
CA ILE A 2 14.70 31.27 -15.81
C ILE A 2 14.03 30.28 -14.86
N ARG A 3 14.19 30.49 -13.55
CA ARG A 3 13.50 29.73 -12.50
C ARG A 3 12.09 30.31 -12.36
N ALA A 4 11.07 29.54 -12.75
CA ALA A 4 9.68 29.86 -12.42
C ALA A 4 9.38 29.29 -11.03
N ALA A 5 9.20 30.18 -10.06
CA ALA A 5 8.68 29.82 -8.74
C ALA A 5 7.18 29.53 -8.88
N LEU A 6 6.78 28.28 -8.65
CA LEU A 6 5.38 27.89 -8.61
C LEU A 6 4.82 28.26 -7.24
N ALA A 7 4.01 29.33 -7.20
CA ALA A 7 3.24 29.69 -6.02
C ALA A 7 2.13 28.64 -5.80
N ILE A 8 2.20 27.93 -4.68
CA ILE A 8 1.11 27.06 -4.22
C ILE A 8 0.02 27.96 -3.67
N ALA A 9 -1.04 28.16 -4.45
CA ALA A 9 -2.27 28.78 -3.97
C ALA A 9 -3.00 27.77 -3.08
N ILE A 10 -3.02 28.02 -1.77
CA ILE A 10 -3.90 27.33 -0.84
C ILE A 10 -5.30 27.88 -1.09
N ALA A 11 -6.09 27.18 -1.91
CA ALA A 11 -7.51 27.47 -2.04
C ALA A 11 -8.21 27.01 -0.76
N SER A 12 -8.49 27.97 0.13
CA SER A 12 -9.33 27.80 1.32
C SER A 12 -10.77 27.49 0.89
N GLY A 13 -11.04 26.22 0.57
CA GLY A 13 -12.39 25.72 0.33
C GLY A 13 -13.13 25.59 1.66
N PHE A 14 -14.12 26.45 1.85
CA PHE A 14 -15.07 26.42 2.97
C PHE A 14 -15.91 25.13 2.88
N PHE A 15 -15.39 24.01 3.40
CA PHE A 15 -16.17 22.79 3.57
C PHE A 15 -17.19 23.05 4.69
N GLY A 16 -18.47 23.12 4.33
CA GLY A 16 -19.54 23.11 5.30
C GLY A 16 -19.39 21.91 6.22
N LEU A 17 -19.21 22.18 7.51
CA LEU A 17 -19.24 21.17 8.57
C LEU A 17 -20.66 20.60 8.62
N VAL A 18 -20.91 19.56 7.82
CA VAL A 18 -22.02 18.65 8.07
C VAL A 18 -21.76 18.07 9.45
N ALA A 19 -22.65 18.34 10.39
CA ALA A 19 -22.62 17.72 11.71
C ALA A 19 -22.75 16.21 11.52
N ALA A 20 -21.61 15.53 11.50
CA ALA A 20 -21.58 14.07 11.47
C ALA A 20 -22.23 13.58 12.75
N ALA A 21 -23.29 12.78 12.62
CA ALA A 21 -23.85 12.04 13.75
C ALA A 21 -22.71 11.30 14.47
N PRO A 22 -22.75 11.14 15.80
CA PRO A 22 -21.72 10.43 16.53
C PRO A 22 -21.63 9.01 15.97
N ALA A 23 -20.58 8.76 15.18
CA ALA A 23 -20.31 7.44 14.66
C ALA A 23 -19.99 6.55 15.87
N ARG A 24 -20.88 5.60 16.18
CA ARG A 24 -20.49 4.49 17.04
C ARG A 24 -19.35 3.79 16.31
N ALA A 25 -18.18 3.74 16.94
CA ALA A 25 -17.06 2.95 16.45
C ALA A 25 -17.50 1.47 16.42
N GLY A 26 -17.98 1.05 15.26
CA GLY A 26 -18.24 -0.35 14.97
C GLY A 26 -16.91 -1.07 14.75
N PRO A 27 -16.94 -2.40 14.63
CA PRO A 27 -15.75 -3.16 14.24
C PRO A 27 -15.25 -2.76 12.84
N CYS A 28 -16.10 -2.10 12.04
CA CYS A 28 -15.78 -1.68 10.69
C CYS A 28 -15.40 -0.20 10.61
N SER A 29 -14.39 0.08 9.80
CA SER A 29 -13.91 1.42 9.46
C SER A 29 -13.53 1.45 7.98
N GLY A 30 -13.18 2.62 7.48
CA GLY A 30 -12.76 2.79 6.11
C GLY A 30 -12.10 4.12 5.86
N ALA A 31 -11.54 4.25 4.66
CA ALA A 31 -10.91 5.46 4.19
C ALA A 31 -11.22 5.68 2.72
N LEU A 32 -11.29 6.95 2.32
CA LEU A 32 -11.33 7.38 0.94
C LEU A 32 -10.29 8.48 0.80
N GLY A 33 -9.60 8.52 -0.34
CA GLY A 33 -8.59 9.55 -0.55
C GLY A 33 -8.24 9.76 -2.01
N LEU A 34 -7.58 10.89 -2.24
CA LEU A 34 -7.03 11.29 -3.53
C LEU A 34 -5.53 11.52 -3.34
N SER A 35 -4.75 11.10 -4.32
CA SER A 35 -3.31 11.36 -4.40
C SER A 35 -2.99 11.93 -5.77
N SER A 36 -1.93 12.74 -5.88
CA SER A 36 -1.43 13.18 -7.18
C SER A 36 -0.75 12.06 -7.97
N GLU A 37 -0.40 10.96 -7.30
CA GLU A 37 0.22 9.78 -7.89
C GLU A 37 -0.04 8.53 -7.03
N ASN A 38 -0.19 7.37 -7.66
CA ASN A 38 -0.23 6.07 -6.98
C ASN A 38 1.10 5.34 -7.20
N ILE A 39 2.00 5.37 -6.21
CA ILE A 39 3.26 4.63 -6.25
C ILE A 39 3.12 3.36 -5.41
N TYR A 40 3.35 2.20 -6.02
CA TYR A 40 3.38 0.93 -5.33
C TYR A 40 4.65 0.16 -5.69
N ARG A 41 5.38 -0.32 -4.68
CA ARG A 41 6.68 -1.00 -4.84
C ARG A 41 7.72 -0.18 -5.64
N GLY A 42 7.66 1.15 -5.52
CA GLY A 42 8.54 2.07 -6.27
C GLY A 42 8.14 2.27 -7.74
N ILE A 43 7.02 1.70 -8.17
CA ILE A 43 6.53 1.80 -9.55
C ILE A 43 5.26 2.67 -9.56
N SER A 44 5.20 3.60 -10.51
CA SER A 44 3.98 4.38 -10.76
C SER A 44 2.88 3.48 -11.32
N GLN A 45 1.74 3.50 -10.66
CA GLN A 45 0.52 2.82 -11.08
C GLN A 45 -0.52 3.79 -11.65
N SER A 46 -0.28 5.10 -11.68
CA SER A 46 -1.17 6.08 -12.30
C SER A 46 -0.51 6.98 -13.36
N GLU A 47 0.74 6.70 -13.75
CA GLU A 47 1.51 7.40 -14.80
C GLU A 47 1.65 8.92 -14.58
N GLY A 48 1.98 9.35 -13.38
CA GLY A 48 2.11 10.78 -13.03
C GLY A 48 0.77 11.49 -12.85
N ARG A 49 -0.35 10.76 -12.79
CA ARG A 49 -1.71 11.33 -12.72
C ARG A 49 -2.34 11.12 -11.36
N ALA A 50 -3.27 12.01 -11.04
CA ALA A 50 -4.08 11.90 -9.85
C ALA A 50 -4.80 10.54 -9.81
N SER A 51 -4.76 9.90 -8.65
CA SER A 51 -5.38 8.61 -8.36
C SER A 51 -6.30 8.74 -7.14
N ALA A 52 -7.34 7.92 -7.12
CA ALA A 52 -8.27 7.82 -6.00
C ALA A 52 -8.17 6.42 -5.40
N PHE A 53 -8.36 6.34 -4.08
CA PHE A 53 -8.47 5.09 -3.38
C PHE A 53 -9.66 5.06 -2.44
N GLY A 54 -10.12 3.85 -2.17
CA GLY A 54 -11.06 3.54 -1.11
C GLY A 54 -10.71 2.24 -0.43
N ASP A 55 -10.99 2.16 0.86
CA ASP A 55 -10.82 0.99 1.71
C ASP A 55 -11.98 0.89 2.70
N LEU A 56 -12.46 -0.33 2.91
CA LEU A 56 -13.39 -0.70 3.97
C LEU A 56 -12.85 -1.95 4.63
N HIS A 57 -12.78 -1.95 5.96
CA HIS A 57 -12.32 -3.10 6.72
C HIS A 57 -13.07 -3.29 8.01
N CYS A 58 -13.11 -4.52 8.49
CA CYS A 58 -13.77 -4.91 9.73
C CYS A 58 -12.87 -5.78 10.59
N ALA A 59 -12.84 -5.48 11.89
CA ALA A 59 -12.36 -6.40 12.91
C ALA A 59 -13.41 -7.50 13.12
N LEU A 60 -12.94 -8.74 13.16
CA LEU A 60 -13.74 -9.93 13.43
C LEU A 60 -13.33 -10.51 14.79
N ALA A 61 -14.01 -11.56 15.21
CA ALA A 61 -13.65 -12.29 16.43
C ALA A 61 -12.21 -12.82 16.34
N GLN A 62 -11.56 -12.93 17.51
CA GLN A 62 -10.19 -13.42 17.61
C GLN A 62 -9.23 -12.61 16.74
N ASP A 63 -9.24 -11.28 16.74
CA ASP A 63 -8.21 -10.46 16.07
C ASP A 63 -8.00 -10.75 14.56
N TRP A 64 -9.01 -11.30 13.90
CA TRP A 64 -9.06 -11.39 12.45
C TRP A 64 -9.53 -10.07 11.88
N PHE A 65 -9.01 -9.68 10.72
CA PHE A 65 -9.40 -8.48 10.01
C PHE A 65 -9.63 -8.83 8.55
N VAL A 66 -10.74 -8.39 8.00
CA VAL A 66 -11.04 -8.53 6.56
C VAL A 66 -11.27 -7.15 5.98
N GLY A 67 -10.86 -6.94 4.74
CA GLY A 67 -11.15 -5.69 4.05
C GLY A 67 -11.20 -5.82 2.54
N LEU A 68 -11.81 -4.80 1.96
CA LEU A 68 -11.90 -4.59 0.52
C LEU A 68 -11.42 -3.17 0.21
N GLY A 69 -10.59 -3.05 -0.81
CA GLY A 69 -10.14 -1.77 -1.32
C GLY A 69 -10.33 -1.66 -2.82
N ALA A 70 -10.22 -0.43 -3.31
CA ALA A 70 -10.23 -0.11 -4.71
C ALA A 70 -9.25 1.04 -4.96
N ASN A 71 -8.38 0.90 -5.94
CA ASN A 71 -7.43 1.93 -6.34
C ASN A 71 -7.55 2.20 -7.83
N ALA A 72 -7.54 3.47 -8.22
CA ALA A 72 -7.43 3.84 -9.62
C ALA A 72 -6.00 3.55 -10.11
N ILE A 73 -5.90 2.74 -11.17
CA ILE A 73 -4.64 2.33 -11.79
C ILE A 73 -4.66 2.65 -13.29
N ARG A 74 -3.48 2.71 -13.88
CA ARG A 74 -3.27 2.92 -15.31
C ARG A 74 -1.95 2.28 -15.71
N ALA A 75 -2.03 1.34 -16.66
CA ALA A 75 -0.86 0.74 -17.26
C ALA A 75 -0.20 1.69 -18.27
N PRO A 76 1.12 1.57 -18.51
CA PRO A 76 1.82 2.14 -19.65
C PRO A 76 1.03 1.96 -20.95
N SER A 77 0.70 3.06 -21.63
CA SER A 77 -0.09 3.08 -22.89
C SER A 77 -1.53 2.53 -22.80
N GLY A 78 -1.99 2.17 -21.60
CA GLY A 78 -3.30 1.58 -21.35
C GLY A 78 -4.40 2.60 -21.03
N ARG A 79 -5.63 2.10 -20.93
CA ARG A 79 -6.76 2.85 -20.37
C ARG A 79 -6.68 2.82 -18.84
N SER A 80 -7.26 3.84 -18.19
CA SER A 80 -7.50 3.82 -16.75
C SER A 80 -8.37 2.62 -16.37
N ASP A 81 -8.02 1.99 -15.26
CA ASP A 81 -8.72 0.86 -14.66
C ASP A 81 -8.81 1.04 -13.15
N THR A 82 -9.49 0.12 -12.49
CA THR A 82 -9.56 0.01 -11.04
C THR A 82 -9.03 -1.35 -10.63
N GLN A 83 -8.09 -1.35 -9.69
CA GLN A 83 -7.65 -2.57 -9.02
C GLN A 83 -8.42 -2.70 -7.72
N LEU A 84 -9.22 -3.75 -7.63
CA LEU A 84 -9.80 -4.18 -6.38
C LEU A 84 -8.75 -4.92 -5.55
N THR A 85 -8.82 -4.73 -4.25
CA THR A 85 -8.03 -5.49 -3.28
C THR A 85 -8.97 -6.18 -2.33
N ALA A 86 -8.69 -7.43 -2.00
CA ALA A 86 -9.34 -8.14 -0.91
C ALA A 86 -8.26 -8.66 0.01
N TYR A 87 -8.41 -8.49 1.32
CA TYR A 87 -7.40 -8.94 2.26
C TYR A 87 -8.00 -9.53 3.52
N LEU A 88 -7.25 -10.47 4.08
CA LEU A 88 -7.52 -11.13 5.34
C LEU A 88 -6.23 -11.16 6.15
N ASP A 89 -6.28 -10.59 7.35
CA ASP A 89 -5.16 -10.58 8.28
C ASP A 89 -5.56 -11.27 9.58
N ARG A 90 -4.61 -11.97 10.20
CA ARG A 90 -4.66 -12.33 11.61
C ARG A 90 -3.61 -11.54 12.39
N ARG A 91 -4.00 -11.01 13.54
CA ARG A 91 -3.10 -10.28 14.44
C ARG A 91 -2.99 -11.01 15.77
N TRP A 92 -1.84 -10.85 16.41
CA TRP A 92 -1.56 -11.41 17.73
C TRP A 92 -0.83 -10.39 18.58
N ARG A 93 -1.18 -10.35 19.87
CA ARG A 93 -0.34 -9.81 20.93
C ARG A 93 0.35 -11.01 21.57
N LEU A 94 1.63 -11.18 21.30
CA LEU A 94 2.39 -12.36 21.75
C LEU A 94 2.67 -12.27 23.25
N ASP A 95 2.99 -11.07 23.72
CA ASP A 95 3.11 -10.69 25.13
C ASP A 95 2.84 -9.19 25.31
N GLU A 96 3.27 -8.59 26.42
CA GLU A 96 3.08 -7.16 26.70
C GLU A 96 3.82 -6.23 25.72
N ASP A 97 4.92 -6.71 25.15
CA ASP A 97 5.84 -5.95 24.32
C ASP A 97 5.70 -6.30 22.84
N TRP A 98 5.41 -7.55 22.51
CA TRP A 98 5.46 -8.08 21.16
C TRP A 98 4.09 -8.19 20.51
N SER A 99 4.03 -7.80 19.23
CA SER A 99 2.87 -8.02 18.37
C SER A 99 3.30 -8.66 17.05
N ALA A 100 2.42 -9.47 16.48
CA ALA A 100 2.62 -10.09 15.18
C ALA A 100 1.39 -9.93 14.29
N LYS A 101 1.62 -9.94 12.98
CA LYS A 101 0.59 -9.97 11.94
C LYS A 101 1.01 -10.95 10.85
N LEU A 102 0.04 -11.69 10.33
CA LEU A 102 0.15 -12.43 9.08
C LEU A 102 -1.07 -12.11 8.24
N GLY A 103 -0.89 -11.87 6.94
CA GLY A 103 -1.98 -11.46 6.06
C GLY A 103 -1.82 -11.96 4.65
N LEU A 104 -2.95 -12.12 3.97
CA LEU A 104 -3.05 -12.45 2.57
C LEU A 104 -3.85 -11.35 1.87
N ILE A 105 -3.38 -10.93 0.70
CA ILE A 105 -4.02 -9.93 -0.13
C ILE A 105 -4.15 -10.49 -1.54
N HIS A 106 -5.34 -10.37 -2.12
CA HIS A 106 -5.59 -10.60 -3.53
C HIS A 106 -5.81 -9.26 -4.24
N TYR A 107 -5.16 -9.09 -5.38
CA TYR A 107 -5.32 -7.92 -6.26
C TYR A 107 -6.02 -8.35 -7.54
N GLU A 108 -7.08 -7.63 -7.94
CA GLU A 108 -7.89 -7.96 -9.11
C GLU A 108 -8.20 -6.72 -9.96
N PRO A 109 -7.76 -6.65 -11.23
CA PRO A 109 -8.16 -5.57 -12.14
C PRO A 109 -9.59 -5.78 -12.65
N LEU A 110 -10.37 -4.70 -12.75
CA LEU A 110 -11.73 -4.75 -13.26
C LEU A 110 -11.82 -4.86 -14.79
N ARG A 111 -10.98 -4.13 -15.53
CA ARG A 111 -11.14 -3.95 -16.99
C ARG A 111 -9.87 -4.19 -17.79
N ALA A 112 -8.72 -4.43 -17.15
CA ALA A 112 -7.46 -4.62 -17.83
C ALA A 112 -7.54 -5.82 -18.78
N GLY A 113 -7.31 -5.57 -20.08
CA GLY A 113 -7.26 -6.63 -21.10
C GLY A 113 -6.13 -7.65 -20.84
N ASN A 114 -5.06 -7.21 -20.18
CA ASN A 114 -3.97 -8.06 -19.70
C ASN A 114 -4.03 -8.21 -18.19
N ARG A 115 -4.90 -9.10 -17.69
CA ARG A 115 -5.09 -9.34 -16.25
C ARG A 115 -3.85 -9.93 -15.59
N ALA A 116 -3.05 -10.69 -16.34
CA ALA A 116 -1.87 -11.41 -15.86
C ALA A 116 -0.84 -10.53 -15.12
N GLY A 117 -0.73 -9.24 -15.46
CA GLY A 117 0.22 -8.34 -14.80
C GLY A 117 -0.34 -7.60 -13.58
N PHE A 118 -1.66 -7.57 -13.39
CA PHE A 118 -2.31 -6.83 -12.31
C PHE A 118 -3.04 -7.72 -11.33
N GLN A 119 -3.25 -8.99 -11.69
CA GLN A 119 -3.83 -10.01 -10.85
C GLN A 119 -2.74 -10.83 -10.17
N TYR A 120 -2.66 -10.74 -8.85
CA TYR A 120 -1.70 -11.48 -8.05
C TYR A 120 -2.11 -11.54 -6.59
N ASP A 121 -1.51 -12.49 -5.88
CA ASP A 121 -1.63 -12.61 -4.43
C ASP A 121 -0.34 -12.13 -3.75
N GLU A 122 -0.48 -11.55 -2.57
CA GLU A 122 0.62 -11.15 -1.70
C GLU A 122 0.41 -11.71 -0.29
N LEU A 123 1.43 -12.39 0.21
CA LEU A 123 1.59 -12.71 1.62
C LEU A 123 2.31 -11.54 2.30
N ASN A 124 1.76 -11.04 3.41
CA ASN A 124 2.44 -10.06 4.24
C ASN A 124 2.57 -10.59 5.67
N ALA A 125 3.63 -10.16 6.35
CA ALA A 125 3.83 -10.44 7.75
C ALA A 125 4.47 -9.23 8.43
N ALA A 126 4.20 -9.05 9.72
CA ALA A 126 4.88 -8.05 10.52
C ALA A 126 5.12 -8.53 11.94
N LEU A 127 6.21 -8.07 12.53
CA LEU A 127 6.57 -8.27 13.93
C LEU A 127 6.91 -6.90 14.54
N GLY A 128 6.27 -6.57 15.65
CA GLY A 128 6.44 -5.29 16.34
C GLY A 128 6.89 -5.49 17.78
N TRP A 129 7.67 -4.54 18.30
CA TRP A 129 8.10 -4.49 19.69
C TRP A 129 7.86 -3.11 20.31
N ARG A 130 7.10 -3.07 21.40
CA ARG A 130 6.76 -1.90 22.24
C ARG A 130 6.23 -0.68 21.48
N GLY A 131 5.70 -0.87 20.26
CA GLY A 131 5.35 0.22 19.36
C GLY A 131 6.53 1.09 18.93
N ARG A 132 7.78 0.63 19.17
CA ARG A 132 9.02 1.32 18.81
C ARG A 132 9.67 0.69 17.59
N TRP A 133 9.71 -0.62 17.54
CA TRP A 133 10.31 -1.35 16.43
C TRP A 133 9.23 -2.06 15.61
N LEU A 134 9.41 -2.08 14.30
CA LEU A 134 8.61 -2.85 13.37
C LEU A 134 9.54 -3.51 12.35
N LEU A 135 9.30 -4.79 12.09
CA LEU A 135 9.79 -5.51 10.93
C LEU A 135 8.58 -5.91 10.09
N ALA A 136 8.57 -5.55 8.82
CA ALA A 136 7.51 -5.91 7.89
C ALA A 136 8.10 -6.64 6.68
N PHE A 137 7.35 -7.62 6.20
CA PHE A 137 7.69 -8.48 5.09
C PHE A 137 6.49 -8.57 4.16
N ALA A 138 6.74 -8.56 2.85
CA ALA A 138 5.73 -8.77 1.83
C ALA A 138 6.33 -9.63 0.71
N TRP A 139 5.57 -10.61 0.24
CA TRP A 139 5.98 -11.52 -0.81
C TRP A 139 4.82 -11.84 -1.74
N ALA A 140 4.99 -11.57 -3.02
CA ALA A 140 4.10 -12.01 -4.08
C ALA A 140 4.82 -13.07 -4.90
N PRO A 141 4.41 -14.35 -4.88
CA PRO A 141 5.11 -15.42 -5.60
C PRO A 141 5.04 -15.26 -7.11
N ARG A 142 4.00 -14.57 -7.60
CA ARG A 142 3.71 -14.45 -9.02
C ARG A 142 3.12 -13.07 -9.31
N VAL A 143 3.96 -12.12 -9.70
CA VAL A 143 3.56 -10.81 -10.17
C VAL A 143 4.13 -10.55 -11.57
N GLY A 144 3.32 -10.00 -12.47
CA GLY A 144 3.77 -9.56 -13.78
C GLY A 144 4.15 -8.07 -13.74
N ASN A 145 5.17 -7.68 -14.51
CA ASN A 145 5.65 -6.29 -14.57
C ASN A 145 4.86 -5.43 -15.58
N ALA A 146 3.53 -5.47 -15.55
CA ALA A 146 2.70 -4.75 -16.53
C ALA A 146 2.75 -3.21 -16.39
N TYR A 147 3.40 -2.68 -15.36
CA TYR A 147 3.64 -1.25 -15.16
C TYR A 147 4.99 -0.74 -15.72
N ILE A 148 5.87 -1.63 -16.22
CA ILE A 148 7.23 -1.27 -16.69
C ILE A 148 7.40 -1.48 -18.22
N GLY A 149 6.45 -2.13 -18.90
CA GLY A 149 6.51 -2.36 -20.34
C GLY A 149 5.81 -3.65 -20.76
N ASP A 150 6.26 -4.26 -21.87
CA ASP A 150 5.76 -5.55 -22.33
C ASP A 150 5.94 -6.63 -21.23
N PRO A 151 4.97 -7.52 -21.01
CA PRO A 151 4.99 -8.46 -19.90
C PRO A 151 6.16 -9.45 -20.04
N ALA A 152 7.28 -9.15 -19.38
CA ALA A 152 8.41 -10.06 -19.25
C ALA A 152 8.10 -11.12 -18.18
N GLY A 153 7.21 -12.06 -18.50
CA GLY A 153 6.89 -13.21 -17.65
C GLY A 153 6.31 -12.85 -16.28
N TYR A 154 6.20 -13.86 -15.42
CA TYR A 154 5.84 -13.69 -14.01
C TYR A 154 7.07 -13.91 -13.16
N ASN A 155 7.33 -12.97 -12.25
CA ASN A 155 8.42 -13.08 -11.28
C ASN A 155 7.84 -13.06 -9.87
N GLY A 156 8.54 -13.66 -8.93
CA GLY A 156 8.25 -13.39 -7.53
C GLY A 156 8.74 -11.99 -7.18
N TRP A 157 8.13 -11.35 -6.19
CA TRP A 157 8.59 -10.09 -5.64
C TRP A 157 8.58 -10.18 -4.12
N MET A 158 9.66 -9.74 -3.50
CA MET A 158 9.81 -9.76 -2.06
C MET A 158 10.27 -8.39 -1.58
N ARG A 159 9.75 -7.97 -0.43
CA ARG A 159 10.17 -6.77 0.27
C ARG A 159 10.28 -7.07 1.74
N ILE A 160 11.35 -6.57 2.35
CA ILE A 160 11.52 -6.56 3.79
C ILE A 160 11.91 -5.15 4.20
N GLU A 161 11.29 -4.65 5.26
CA GLU A 161 11.60 -3.35 5.82
C GLU A 161 11.60 -3.41 7.34
N THR A 162 12.42 -2.59 7.96
CA THR A 162 12.40 -2.40 9.39
C THR A 162 12.42 -0.92 9.72
N THR A 163 11.64 -0.55 10.73
CA THR A 163 11.57 0.81 11.24
C THR A 163 11.76 0.83 12.75
N TRP A 164 12.37 1.90 13.23
CA TRP A 164 12.58 2.20 14.64
C TRP A 164 12.12 3.61 14.94
N ARG A 165 11.28 3.76 15.96
CA ARG A 165 10.82 5.02 16.52
C ARG A 165 11.41 5.21 17.91
N GLN A 166 12.16 6.29 18.08
CA GLN A 166 12.72 6.74 19.35
C GLN A 166 12.00 8.00 19.83
N PRO A 167 11.24 7.96 20.94
CA PRO A 167 10.80 9.16 21.62
C PRO A 167 12.02 9.93 22.13
N LEU A 168 12.09 11.23 21.84
CA LEU A 168 13.17 12.12 22.27
C LEU A 168 12.78 12.95 23.51
N GLY A 169 11.51 12.91 23.91
CA GLY A 169 10.94 13.75 24.96
C GLY A 169 10.26 15.00 24.38
N ALA A 170 9.55 15.76 25.24
CA ALA A 170 8.87 17.01 24.88
C ALA A 170 7.91 16.91 23.66
N GLY A 171 7.30 15.75 23.43
CA GLY A 171 6.42 15.52 22.29
C GLY A 171 7.13 15.24 20.96
N PHE A 172 8.46 15.12 20.94
CA PHE A 172 9.23 14.80 19.75
C PHE A 172 9.56 13.31 19.66
N SER A 173 9.62 12.81 18.43
CA SER A 173 10.12 11.47 18.10
C SER A 173 11.03 11.52 16.87
N MET A 174 11.94 10.56 16.79
CA MET A 174 12.75 10.27 15.62
C MET A 174 12.36 8.91 15.06
N ASP A 175 12.17 8.83 13.74
CA ASP A 175 11.89 7.59 13.03
C ASP A 175 13.06 7.28 12.07
N LEU A 176 13.60 6.07 12.13
CA LEU A 176 14.62 5.55 11.22
C LEU A 176 14.07 4.31 10.53
N GLY A 177 14.24 4.20 9.22
CA GLY A 177 13.76 3.06 8.44
C GLY A 177 14.77 2.59 7.42
N LEU A 178 14.85 1.27 7.23
CA LEU A 178 15.65 0.61 6.20
C LEU A 178 14.79 -0.44 5.50
N GLY A 179 14.89 -0.52 4.18
CA GLY A 179 14.11 -1.46 3.39
C GLY A 179 14.89 -1.99 2.20
N HIS A 180 14.60 -3.23 1.84
CA HIS A 180 15.13 -3.88 0.66
C HIS A 180 13.99 -4.56 -0.10
N ALA A 181 13.98 -4.40 -1.42
CA ALA A 181 13.02 -5.06 -2.30
C ALA A 181 13.78 -5.75 -3.43
N HIS A 182 13.38 -6.98 -3.74
CA HIS A 182 14.05 -7.82 -4.73
C HIS A 182 13.03 -8.70 -5.46
N PRO A 183 13.14 -8.86 -6.79
CA PRO A 183 12.39 -9.88 -7.51
C PRO A 183 12.86 -11.27 -7.07
N SER A 184 12.01 -12.09 -6.45
CA SER A 184 12.35 -13.46 -6.07
C SER A 184 12.17 -14.41 -7.27
N GLY A 185 13.18 -15.22 -7.59
CA GLY A 185 13.03 -16.34 -8.52
C GLY A 185 13.44 -16.14 -9.99
N THR A 186 14.28 -15.14 -10.33
CA THR A 186 14.91 -15.05 -11.67
C THR A 186 16.44 -15.10 -11.57
N PRO A 187 17.14 -15.78 -12.53
CA PRO A 187 18.56 -15.52 -12.79
C PRO A 187 18.77 -14.02 -13.08
N PRO A 188 19.97 -13.47 -12.81
CA PRO A 188 20.26 -12.07 -13.07
C PRO A 188 20.18 -11.80 -14.58
N HIS A 189 19.07 -11.25 -15.03
CA HIS A 189 19.03 -10.54 -16.30
C HIS A 189 18.96 -9.06 -15.99
N ASP A 190 19.87 -8.31 -16.61
CA ASP A 190 19.98 -6.86 -16.51
C ASP A 190 18.63 -6.20 -16.78
N TYR A 191 17.98 -5.72 -15.72
CA TYR A 191 16.98 -4.68 -15.87
C TYR A 191 17.76 -3.40 -16.16
N ARG A 192 17.74 -2.96 -17.42
CA ARG A 192 18.20 -1.61 -17.77
C ARG A 192 17.21 -0.63 -17.16
N TYR A 193 17.66 0.11 -16.15
CA TYR A 193 17.03 1.33 -15.64
C TYR A 193 17.16 2.47 -16.66
#